data_AF-A0A836CNI8-F1
#
_entry.id   AF-A0A836CNI8-F1
#
_cell.length_a   1.000
_cell.length_b   1.000
_cell.length_c   1.000
_cell.angle_alpha   90.00
_cell.angle_beta   90.00
_cell.angle_gamma   90.00
#
_symmetry.space_group_name_H-M   'P 1'
#
loop_
_entity.id
_entity.type
_entity.pdbx_description
1 polymer ?
#
loop_
_entity_poly.entity_id
_entity_poly.type
_entity_poly.pdbx_seq_one_letter_code
_entity_poly.pdbx_strand_id
1 'polypeptide(L)'
;GEAGELCECFLWRGEDDCAPGLRAWTDEQRDHLAQGESDVVIYLMRLSDRCGVDLARAFAAKMRRNAAKYPAHLARGRANKYTDY
;
A
#
# COMPACT_ATOMS: atom_id res chain seq x y z
N GLY A 1 13.17 10.12 -0.43
CA GLY A 1 12.80 9.13 -1.47
C GLY A 1 11.30 8.97 -1.40
N GLU A 2 10.63 8.70 -2.51
CA GLU A 2 9.17 8.89 -2.63
C GLU A 2 8.32 8.22 -1.55
N ALA A 3 8.71 7.03 -1.08
CA ALA A 3 8.01 6.36 0.02
C ALA A 3 8.09 7.12 1.36
N GLY A 4 9.16 7.89 1.58
CA GLY A 4 9.30 8.77 2.74
C GLY A 4 8.42 10.01 2.64
N GLU A 5 8.36 10.64 1.47
CA GLU A 5 7.48 11.78 1.20
C GLU A 5 6.01 11.38 1.33
N LEU A 6 5.65 10.19 0.85
CA LEU A 6 4.33 9.60 1.07
C LEU A 6 4.01 9.44 2.57
N CYS A 7 4.98 8.99 3.39
CA CYS A 7 4.80 8.88 4.84
C CYS A 7 4.64 10.25 5.51
N GLU A 8 5.31 11.30 5.01
CA GLU A 8 5.23 12.66 5.56
C GLU A 8 3.81 13.22 5.52
N CYS A 9 2.99 12.82 4.53
CA CYS A 9 1.57 13.18 4.45
C CYS A 9 0.74 12.80 5.69
N PHE A 10 1.22 11.82 6.48
CA PHE A 10 0.52 11.24 7.61
C PHE A 10 1.15 11.56 8.98
N LEU A 11 2.38 12.10 9.03
CA LEU A 11 3.16 12.21 10.29
C LEU A 11 2.47 13.00 11.41
N TRP A 12 1.67 14.01 11.04
CA TRP A 12 1.03 14.92 12.00
C TRP A 12 -0.49 14.77 12.06
N ARG A 13 -1.04 13.68 11.50
CA ARG A 13 -2.49 13.45 11.43
C ARG A 13 -2.96 12.44 12.47
N GLY A 14 -4.12 12.68 13.07
CA GLY A 14 -4.76 11.73 13.98
C GLY A 14 -5.45 10.58 13.23
N GLU A 15 -5.89 9.56 13.98
CA GLU A 15 -6.64 8.42 13.41
C GLU A 15 -7.93 8.89 12.71
N ASP A 16 -8.64 9.87 13.30
CA ASP A 16 -9.86 10.43 12.74
C ASP A 16 -9.63 11.18 11.42
N ASP A 17 -8.49 11.85 11.28
CA ASP A 17 -8.12 12.56 10.04
C ASP A 17 -7.79 11.59 8.91
N CYS A 18 -7.38 10.35 9.23
CA CYS A 18 -6.97 9.32 8.29
C CYS A 18 -8.05 8.24 8.07
N ALA A 19 -9.30 8.52 8.46
CA ALA A 19 -10.40 7.59 8.27
C ALA A 19 -10.60 7.24 6.77
N PRO A 20 -11.18 6.06 6.46
CA PRO A 20 -11.42 5.63 5.09
C PRO A 20 -12.10 6.71 4.23
N GLY A 21 -11.48 7.02 3.10
CA GLY A 21 -11.94 8.07 2.18
C GLY A 21 -11.43 9.48 2.48
N LEU A 22 -10.59 9.67 3.53
CA LEU A 22 -9.85 10.91 3.81
C LEU A 22 -10.75 12.16 3.79
N ARG A 23 -11.92 12.07 4.43
CA ARG A 23 -12.96 13.12 4.40
C ARG A 23 -12.52 14.43 5.03
N ALA A 24 -11.59 14.38 5.98
CA ALA A 24 -11.02 15.54 6.65
C ALA A 24 -9.96 16.27 5.80
N TRP A 25 -9.57 15.70 4.65
CA TRP A 25 -8.51 16.27 3.81
C TRP A 25 -9.10 17.27 2.81
N THR A 26 -8.29 18.24 2.40
CA THR A 26 -8.63 19.10 1.26
C THR A 26 -8.39 18.36 -0.06
N ASP A 27 -8.94 18.87 -1.17
CA ASP A 27 -8.66 18.31 -2.49
C ASP A 27 -7.17 18.36 -2.84
N GLU A 28 -6.50 19.47 -2.49
CA GLU A 28 -5.05 19.64 -2.68
C GLU A 28 -4.23 18.59 -1.91
N GLN A 29 -4.61 18.30 -0.66
CA GLN A 29 -3.94 17.26 0.13
C GLN A 29 -4.15 15.86 -0.46
N ARG A 30 -5.33 15.57 -1.00
CA ARG A 30 -5.62 14.30 -1.68
C ARG A 30 -4.86 14.19 -3.00
N ASP A 31 -4.75 15.28 -3.76
CA ASP A 31 -3.97 15.32 -4.99
C ASP A 31 -2.48 15.09 -4.69
N HIS A 32 -1.92 15.78 -3.69
CA HIS A 32 -0.52 15.59 -3.28
C HIS A 32 -0.24 14.14 -2.84
N LEU A 33 -1.15 13.53 -2.07
CA LEU A 33 -1.06 12.10 -1.73
C LEU A 33 -1.03 11.22 -2.99
N ALA A 34 -1.95 11.46 -3.93
CA ALA A 34 -2.04 10.69 -5.17
C ALA A 34 -0.78 10.85 -6.05
N GLN A 35 -0.16 12.03 -6.07
CA GLN A 35 1.13 12.23 -6.75
C GLN A 35 2.23 11.39 -6.09
N GLY A 36 2.35 11.42 -4.76
CA GLY A 36 3.34 10.62 -4.04
C GLY A 36 3.16 9.11 -4.23
N GLU A 37 1.91 8.61 -4.22
CA GLU A 37 1.61 7.22 -4.55
C GLU A 37 2.02 6.88 -6.00
N SER A 38 1.75 7.79 -6.94
CA SER A 38 2.09 7.61 -8.36
C SER A 38 3.60 7.55 -8.57
N ASP A 39 4.36 8.42 -7.91
CA ASP A 39 5.82 8.44 -8.02
C ASP A 39 6.44 7.13 -7.51
N VAL A 40 5.98 6.62 -6.36
CA VAL A 40 6.40 5.30 -5.84
C VAL A 40 6.14 4.19 -6.88
N VAL A 41 4.96 4.18 -7.50
CA VAL A 41 4.59 3.19 -8.51
C VAL A 41 5.46 3.32 -9.76
N ILE A 42 5.68 4.54 -10.25
CA ILE A 42 6.50 4.82 -11.44
C ILE A 42 7.93 4.33 -11.22
N TYR A 43 8.54 4.65 -10.09
CA TYR A 43 9.89 4.18 -9.77
C TYR A 43 9.95 2.67 -9.64
N LEU A 44 8.95 2.04 -9.01
CA LEU A 44 8.88 0.58 -8.88
C LEU A 44 8.75 -0.11 -10.26
N MET A 45 7.93 0.42 -11.16
CA MET A 45 7.79 -0.09 -12.53
C MET A 45 9.10 0.05 -13.30
N ARG A 46 9.74 1.22 -13.25
CA ARG A 46 11.05 1.45 -13.89
C ARG A 46 12.14 0.52 -13.35
N LEU A 47 12.18 0.33 -12.03
CA LEU A 47 13.12 -0.59 -11.40
C LEU A 47 12.87 -2.03 -11.85
N SER A 48 11.60 -2.43 -11.92
CA SER A 48 11.21 -3.79 -12.36
C SER A 48 11.64 -4.04 -13.80
N ASP A 49 11.40 -3.09 -14.70
CA ASP A 49 11.87 -3.15 -16.09
C ASP A 49 13.40 -3.29 -16.15
N ARG A 50 14.12 -2.44 -15.42
CA ARG A 50 15.59 -2.45 -15.40
C ARG A 50 16.17 -3.76 -14.86
N CYS A 51 15.48 -4.40 -13.93
CA CYS A 51 15.86 -5.67 -13.31
C CYS A 51 15.32 -6.90 -14.04
N GLY A 52 14.53 -6.75 -15.12
CA GLY A 52 13.90 -7.87 -15.82
C GLY A 52 12.84 -8.61 -14.99
N VAL A 53 12.19 -7.91 -14.06
CA VAL A 53 11.13 -8.46 -13.21
C VAL A 53 9.78 -8.21 -13.87
N ASP A 54 9.06 -9.28 -14.20
CA ASP A 54 7.63 -9.20 -14.53
C ASP A 54 6.84 -8.89 -13.25
N LEU A 55 6.63 -7.59 -13.01
CA LEU A 55 5.98 -7.08 -11.82
C LEU A 55 4.53 -7.59 -11.68
N ALA A 56 3.80 -7.72 -12.78
CA ALA A 56 2.43 -8.21 -12.78
C ALA A 56 2.36 -9.69 -12.35
N ARG A 57 3.23 -10.53 -12.90
CA ARG A 57 3.35 -11.93 -12.48
C ARG A 57 3.82 -12.07 -11.04
N ALA A 58 4.79 -11.25 -10.62
CA ALA A 58 5.28 -11.24 -9.24
C ALA A 58 4.16 -10.86 -8.25
N PHE A 59 3.38 -9.83 -8.58
CA PHE A 59 2.21 -9.39 -7.81
C PHE A 59 1.17 -10.51 -7.68
N ALA A 60 0.76 -11.14 -8.79
CA ALA A 60 -0.21 -12.25 -8.77
C ALA A 60 0.28 -13.45 -7.94
N ALA A 61 1.57 -13.79 -8.04
CA ALA A 61 2.17 -14.84 -7.23
C ALA A 61 2.18 -14.48 -5.74
N LYS A 62 2.46 -13.22 -5.40
CA LYS A 62 2.44 -12.73 -4.02
C LYS A 62 1.02 -12.76 -3.43
N MET A 63 0.00 -12.36 -4.20
CA MET A 63 -1.39 -12.44 -3.77
C MET A 63 -1.84 -13.87 -3.45
N ARG A 64 -1.48 -14.85 -4.29
CA ARG A 64 -1.75 -16.28 -4.01
C ARG A 64 -1.07 -16.76 -2.72
N ARG A 65 0.20 -16.38 -2.51
CA ARG A 65 0.93 -16.71 -1.26
C ARG A 65 0.28 -16.06 -0.03
N ASN A 66 -0.20 -14.81 -0.16
CA ASN A 66 -0.90 -14.12 0.91
C ASN A 66 -2.23 -14.79 1.23
N ALA A 67 -3.02 -15.23 0.23
CA ALA A 67 -4.27 -15.93 0.45
C ALA A 67 -4.09 -17.25 1.21
N ALA A 68 -3.01 -17.99 0.93
CA ALA A 68 -2.66 -19.19 1.68
C ALA A 68 -2.21 -18.87 3.12
N LYS A 69 -1.51 -17.73 3.31
CA LYS A 69 -0.99 -17.29 4.61
C LYS A 69 -2.05 -16.63 5.51
N TYR A 70 -3.09 -16.05 4.92
CA TYR A 70 -4.16 -15.34 5.61
C TYR A 70 -5.52 -15.84 5.08
N PRO A 71 -5.95 -17.05 5.47
CA PRO A 71 -7.23 -17.59 5.03
C PRO A 71 -8.37 -16.67 5.48
N ALA A 72 -9.28 -16.32 4.57
CA ALA A 72 -10.35 -15.38 4.87
C ALA A 72 -11.24 -15.79 6.06
N HIS A 73 -11.42 -17.09 6.31
CA HIS A 73 -12.19 -17.60 7.45
C HIS A 73 -11.46 -17.48 8.81
N LEU A 74 -10.14 -17.27 8.81
CA LEU A 74 -9.32 -17.10 10.03
C LEU A 74 -8.86 -15.65 10.23
N ALA A 75 -8.75 -14.87 9.14
CA ALA A 75 -8.15 -13.54 9.12
C ALA A 75 -9.16 -12.42 8.77
N ARG A 76 -10.48 -12.68 8.73
CA ARG A 76 -11.47 -11.63 8.45
C ARG A 76 -11.42 -10.55 9.54
N GLY A 77 -10.99 -9.35 9.15
CA GLY A 77 -10.84 -8.20 10.05
C GLY A 77 -9.61 -8.23 10.96
N ARG A 78 -8.64 -9.14 10.73
CA ARG A 78 -7.43 -9.27 11.55
C ARG A 78 -6.23 -9.60 10.67
N ALA A 79 -5.10 -8.90 10.86
CA ALA A 79 -3.85 -9.15 10.11
C ALA A 79 -2.99 -10.32 10.68
N ASN A 80 -3.58 -11.11 11.59
CA ASN A 80 -2.94 -12.21 12.30
C ASN A 80 -2.54 -13.31 11.31
N LYS A 81 -1.36 -13.91 11.48
CA LYS A 81 -0.92 -15.02 10.62
C LYS A 81 -1.60 -16.32 11.08
N TYR A 82 -1.70 -17.31 10.18
CA TYR A 82 -2.19 -18.65 10.54
C TYR A 82 -1.38 -19.33 11.66
N THR A 83 -0.17 -18.84 11.97
CA THR A 83 0.69 -19.31 13.06
C THR A 83 0.30 -18.79 14.44
N ASP A 84 -0.70 -17.91 14.52
CA ASP A 84 -1.17 -17.33 15.78
C ASP A 84 -2.30 -18.16 16.43
N TYR A 85 -2.51 -19.42 15.98
CA TYR A 85 -3.44 -20.41 16.54
C TYR A 85 -2.79 -21.79 16.66
#